data_AF-A0A7X0U0Q8-F1
#
_entry.id   AF-A0A7X0U0Q8-F1
#
_cell.length_a   1.000
_cell.length_b   1.000
_cell.length_c   1.000
_cell.angle_alpha   90.00
_cell.angle_beta   90.00
_cell.angle_gamma   90.00
#
_symmetry.space_group_name_H-M   'P 1'
#
loop_
_entity.id
_entity.type
_entity.pdbx_description
1 polymer ?
#
loop_
_entity_poly.entity_id
_entity_poly.type
_entity_poly.pdbx_seq_one_letter_code
_entity_poly.pdbx_strand_id
1 'polypeptide(L)'
;MTISTGTPTYASPVDHVSYGQYGPGRLHLSPDWNRPLYPFQGRITADGSSGHPAGPGRYHLYAAWVCPYAHRAAIVRKLKGLEDVVPLSWASSTTSPRHPYTRDLVAAVPRLPAGEVADLPATEAKPRVSAGM
;
A
#
# COMPACT_ATOMS: atom_id res chain seq x y z
N MET A 1 -1.21 8.78 29.73
CA MET A 1 -0.79 8.23 28.42
C MET A 1 0.00 9.31 27.71
N THR A 2 1.33 9.21 27.75
CA THR A 2 2.23 10.24 27.21
C THR A 2 2.38 10.01 25.71
N ILE A 3 1.88 10.93 24.89
CA ILE A 3 2.02 10.85 23.43
C ILE A 3 3.42 11.36 23.09
N SER A 4 4.30 10.48 22.64
CA SER A 4 5.65 10.85 22.22
C SER A 4 5.57 11.66 20.93
N THR A 5 5.87 12.96 21.00
CA THR A 5 5.96 13.87 19.86
C THR A 5 7.29 13.68 19.14
N GLY A 6 7.49 12.51 18.53
CA GLY A 6 8.59 12.30 17.59
C GLY A 6 8.32 13.02 16.28
N THR A 7 9.34 13.61 15.65
CA THR A 7 9.22 14.13 14.29
C THR A 7 8.84 12.97 13.36
N PRO A 8 7.69 13.04 12.65
CA PRO A 8 7.32 11.99 11.72
C PRO A 8 8.39 11.87 10.64
N THR A 9 8.98 10.68 10.51
CA THR A 9 9.87 10.36 9.39
C THR A 9 9.01 10.17 8.15
N TYR A 10 9.00 11.17 7.27
CA TYR A 10 8.33 11.08 5.98
C TYR A 10 9.26 10.50 4.93
N ALA A 11 8.68 9.90 3.89
CA ALA A 11 9.42 9.53 2.69
C ALA A 11 10.12 10.76 2.10
N SER A 12 11.32 10.54 1.56
CA SER A 12 12.00 11.56 0.76
C SER A 12 11.14 11.95 -0.46
N PRO A 13 11.38 13.12 -1.06
CA PRO A 13 10.77 13.46 -2.35
C PRO A 13 10.95 12.34 -3.36
N VAL A 14 9.94 12.16 -4.23
CA VAL A 14 9.97 11.13 -5.27
C VAL A 14 11.11 11.42 -6.24
N ASP A 15 11.94 10.41 -6.51
CA ASP A 15 12.98 10.48 -7.53
C ASP A 15 12.36 10.32 -8.93
N HIS A 16 11.99 11.45 -9.52
CA HIS A 16 11.42 11.49 -10.87
C HIS A 16 12.44 11.21 -11.97
N VAL A 17 13.74 11.26 -11.69
CA VAL A 17 14.79 10.95 -12.68
C VAL A 17 14.86 9.44 -12.87
N SER A 18 14.91 8.68 -11.78
CA SER A 18 14.98 7.22 -11.83
C SER A 18 13.64 6.57 -12.17
N TYR A 19 12.52 7.11 -11.68
CA TYR A 19 11.21 6.46 -11.80
C TYR A 19 10.25 7.14 -12.79
N GLY A 20 10.61 8.31 -13.31
CA GLY A 20 9.80 9.10 -14.23
C GLY A 20 8.69 9.90 -13.55
N GLN A 21 8.01 10.73 -14.34
CA GLN A 21 6.83 11.46 -13.89
C GLN A 21 5.59 10.55 -13.82
N TYR A 22 4.79 10.75 -12.78
CA TYR A 22 3.47 10.13 -12.67
C TYR A 22 2.47 11.02 -13.42
N GLY A 23 1.95 10.58 -14.56
CA GLY A 23 1.09 11.45 -15.37
C GLY A 23 0.89 11.02 -16.82
N PRO A 24 0.42 11.96 -17.68
CA PRO A 24 0.11 11.71 -19.09
C PRO A 24 1.28 11.05 -19.82
N GLY A 25 1.00 10.04 -20.66
CA GLY A 25 2.01 9.23 -21.35
C GLY A 25 2.34 7.88 -20.67
N ARG A 26 1.84 7.64 -19.45
CA ARG A 26 1.89 6.34 -18.76
C ARG A 26 0.54 5.65 -18.70
N LEU A 27 -0.30 5.82 -19.72
CA LEU A 27 -1.54 5.06 -19.87
C LEU A 27 -1.29 3.94 -20.89
N HIS A 28 -1.62 2.70 -20.53
CA HIS A 28 -1.86 1.66 -21.51
C HIS A 28 -3.18 1.98 -22.19
N LEU A 29 -3.07 2.42 -23.44
CA LEU A 29 -4.21 2.79 -24.26
C LEU A 29 -4.81 1.53 -24.88
N SER A 30 -6.11 1.33 -24.72
CA SER A 30 -6.87 0.30 -25.42
C SER A 30 -8.19 0.89 -25.91
N PRO A 31 -8.84 0.28 -26.92
CA PRO A 31 -10.09 0.82 -27.48
C PRO A 31 -11.20 1.03 -26.42
N ASP A 32 -11.23 0.17 -25.41
CA ASP A 32 -12.34 0.11 -24.45
C ASP A 32 -11.98 0.74 -23.09
N TRP A 33 -10.72 0.60 -22.65
CA TRP A 33 -10.32 1.05 -21.32
C TRP A 33 -8.85 1.44 -21.24
N ASN A 34 -8.60 2.72 -20.98
CA ASN A 34 -7.26 3.21 -20.71
C ASN A 34 -6.90 2.95 -19.24
N ARG A 35 -5.82 2.20 -19.00
CA ARG A 35 -5.36 1.92 -17.63
C ARG A 35 -3.99 2.55 -17.36
N PRO A 36 -3.76 3.11 -16.15
CA PRO A 36 -2.42 3.55 -15.76
C PRO A 36 -1.41 2.39 -15.80
N LEU A 37 -0.24 2.65 -16.38
CA LEU A 37 0.94 1.84 -16.21
C LEU A 37 1.49 2.13 -14.82
N TYR A 38 1.57 1.08 -14.00
CA TYR A 38 2.05 1.18 -12.63
C TYR A 38 3.58 0.96 -12.60
N PRO A 39 4.40 2.02 -12.42
CA PRO A 39 5.85 1.90 -12.44
C PRO A 39 6.41 1.05 -11.28
N PHE A 40 5.72 1.06 -10.14
CA PHE A 40 6.15 0.35 -8.94
C PHE A 40 5.52 -1.05 -8.90
N GLN A 41 6.30 -2.06 -9.29
CA GLN A 41 5.91 -3.48 -9.27
C GLN A 41 6.73 -4.32 -8.28
N GLY A 42 7.57 -3.68 -7.46
CA GLY A 42 8.37 -4.34 -6.45
C GLY A 42 7.50 -5.15 -5.47
N ARG A 43 8.07 -6.25 -4.97
CA ARG A 43 7.44 -7.10 -3.96
C ARG A 43 8.31 -7.13 -2.72
N ILE A 44 7.70 -7.06 -1.54
CA ILE A 44 8.41 -7.32 -0.28
C ILE A 44 8.39 -8.83 -0.07
N THR A 45 9.56 -9.43 0.16
CA THR A 45 9.67 -10.88 0.40
C THR A 45 10.38 -11.16 1.71
N ALA A 46 10.03 -12.26 2.38
CA ALA A 46 10.61 -12.63 3.66
C ALA A 46 12.12 -12.93 3.55
N ASP A 47 12.52 -13.56 2.44
CA ASP A 47 13.89 -13.94 2.11
C ASP A 47 14.70 -12.80 1.44
N GLY A 48 14.06 -11.69 1.09
CA GLY A 48 14.68 -10.56 0.39
C GLY A 48 15.07 -10.82 -1.06
N SER A 49 14.66 -11.94 -1.67
CA SER A 49 14.98 -12.29 -3.07
C SER A 49 14.55 -11.24 -4.10
N SER A 50 13.58 -10.39 -3.78
CA SER A 50 13.15 -9.26 -4.61
C SER A 50 13.99 -7.99 -4.48
N GLY A 51 15.00 -7.97 -3.60
CA GLY A 51 15.72 -6.76 -3.18
C GLY A 51 14.98 -5.94 -2.10
N HIS A 52 13.81 -6.39 -1.66
CA HIS A 52 13.02 -5.74 -0.61
C HIS A 52 12.72 -6.70 0.56
N PRO A 53 13.71 -7.00 1.43
CA PRO A 53 13.50 -7.87 2.58
C PRO A 53 12.47 -7.33 3.60
N ALA A 54 11.57 -8.20 4.04
CA ALA A 54 10.66 -7.90 5.14
C ALA A 54 11.43 -7.63 6.44
N GLY A 55 11.08 -6.55 7.15
CA GLY A 55 11.70 -6.20 8.44
C GLY A 55 10.90 -5.14 9.19
N PRO A 56 10.86 -5.18 10.53
CA PRO A 56 10.10 -4.23 11.33
C PRO A 56 10.66 -2.81 11.18
N GLY A 57 9.77 -1.82 11.10
CA GLY A 57 10.14 -0.40 11.02
C GLY A 57 10.77 0.04 9.69
N ARG A 58 10.85 -0.84 8.68
CA ARG A 58 11.46 -0.52 7.38
C ARG A 58 10.49 0.11 6.38
N TYR A 59 9.22 -0.29 6.44
CA TYR A 59 8.21 0.09 5.45
C TYR A 59 7.14 0.96 6.08
N HIS A 60 6.69 1.95 5.32
CA HIS A 60 5.62 2.87 5.70
C HIS A 60 4.48 2.79 4.70
N LEU A 61 3.24 2.77 5.20
CA LEU A 61 2.05 2.76 4.36
C LEU A 61 1.46 4.18 4.26
N TYR A 62 1.28 4.68 3.05
CA TYR A 62 0.54 5.91 2.77
C TYR A 62 -0.82 5.56 2.17
N ALA A 63 -1.90 6.05 2.77
CA ALA A 63 -3.28 5.71 2.37
C ALA A 63 -4.18 6.95 2.35
N ALA A 64 -5.32 6.87 1.67
CA ALA A 64 -6.33 7.92 1.65
C ALA A 64 -7.71 7.35 2.00
N TRP A 65 -8.46 8.07 2.84
CA TRP A 65 -9.78 7.65 3.36
C TRP A 65 -10.87 7.47 2.31
N VAL A 66 -10.67 8.03 1.11
CA VAL A 66 -11.63 7.96 0.01
C VAL A 66 -11.31 6.81 -0.96
N CYS A 67 -10.12 6.21 -0.86
CA CYS A 67 -9.65 5.25 -1.85
C CYS A 67 -9.97 3.81 -1.43
N PRO A 68 -10.88 3.11 -2.16
CA PRO A 68 -11.22 1.73 -1.82
C PRO A 68 -10.03 0.76 -1.96
N TYR A 69 -9.07 1.07 -2.85
CA TYR A 69 -7.84 0.28 -2.97
C TYR A 69 -6.93 0.44 -1.75
N ALA A 70 -6.81 1.66 -1.21
CA ALA A 70 -6.00 1.92 -0.02
C ALA A 70 -6.59 1.26 1.23
N HIS A 71 -7.93 1.20 1.35
CA HIS A 71 -8.57 0.49 2.45
C HIS A 71 -8.22 -0.99 2.50
N ARG A 72 -8.08 -1.67 1.36
CA ARG A 72 -7.69 -3.09 1.33
C ARG A 72 -6.36 -3.31 2.07
N ALA A 73 -5.37 -2.47 1.82
CA ALA A 73 -4.08 -2.53 2.51
C ALA A 73 -4.21 -2.22 4.02
N ALA A 74 -5.00 -1.21 4.39
CA ALA A 74 -5.23 -0.86 5.80
C ALA A 74 -5.96 -1.97 6.58
N ILE A 75 -6.95 -2.62 5.97
CA ILE A 75 -7.68 -3.76 6.54
C ILE A 75 -6.72 -4.94 6.77
N VAL A 76 -5.95 -5.32 5.75
CA VAL A 76 -4.98 -6.43 5.85
C VAL A 76 -3.92 -6.13 6.93
N ARG A 77 -3.41 -4.91 7.00
CA ARG A 77 -2.46 -4.48 8.05
C ARG A 77 -3.03 -4.75 9.44
N LYS A 78 -4.30 -4.43 9.67
CA LYS A 78 -4.96 -4.64 10.96
C LYS A 78 -5.25 -6.11 11.23
N LEU A 79 -5.80 -6.84 10.27
CA LEU A 79 -6.07 -8.28 10.38
C LEU A 79 -4.80 -9.05 10.74
N LYS A 80 -3.66 -8.70 10.13
CA LYS A 80 -2.36 -9.34 10.36
C LYS A 80 -1.59 -8.80 11.57
N GLY A 81 -2.16 -7.86 12.33
CA GLY A 81 -1.52 -7.28 13.51
C GLY A 81 -0.23 -6.52 13.21
N LEU A 82 -0.05 -6.00 11.99
CA LEU A 82 1.18 -5.32 11.55
C LEU A 82 1.27 -3.86 12.03
N GLU A 83 0.45 -3.48 13.00
CA GLU A 83 0.25 -2.09 13.34
C GLU A 83 1.46 -1.45 14.02
N ASP A 84 2.24 -2.28 14.73
CA ASP A 84 3.43 -1.87 15.46
C ASP A 84 4.69 -1.83 14.57
N VAL A 85 4.65 -2.50 13.41
CA VAL A 85 5.83 -2.68 12.53
C VAL A 85 5.74 -1.94 11.20
N VAL A 86 4.52 -1.66 10.71
CA VAL A 86 4.27 -0.87 9.49
C VAL A 86 3.49 0.38 9.88
N PRO A 87 4.15 1.52 10.12
CA PRO A 87 3.44 2.78 10.36
C PRO A 87 2.57 3.20 9.16
N LEU A 88 1.51 3.97 9.44
CA LEU A 88 0.49 4.40 8.47
C LEU A 88 0.25 5.90 8.56
N SER A 89 0.34 6.60 7.42
CA SER A 89 -0.04 8.00 7.28
C SER A 89 -1.22 8.17 6.33
N TRP A 90 -2.20 8.98 6.76
CA TRP A 90 -3.37 9.31 5.94
C TRP A 90 -3.12 10.60 5.16
N ALA A 91 -3.25 10.52 3.84
CA ALA A 91 -3.29 11.69 2.98
C ALA A 91 -4.60 12.45 3.23
N SER A 92 -4.48 13.75 3.48
CA SER A 92 -5.62 14.65 3.58
C SER A 92 -6.22 14.83 2.19
N SER A 93 -7.50 14.46 2.01
CA SER A 93 -8.24 14.83 0.82
C SER A 93 -8.77 16.25 1.01
N THR A 94 -8.11 17.25 0.42
CA THR A 94 -8.57 18.65 0.44
C THR A 94 -10.00 18.83 -0.08
N THR A 95 -10.51 17.87 -0.86
CA THR A 95 -11.79 17.98 -1.57
C THR A 95 -12.97 17.28 -0.90
N SER A 96 -12.80 16.56 0.23
CA SER A 96 -13.93 15.88 0.89
C SER A 96 -14.06 16.29 2.35
N PRO A 97 -15.27 16.64 2.84
CA PRO A 97 -15.51 16.70 4.29
C PRO A 97 -15.09 15.35 4.88
N ARG A 98 -14.40 15.37 6.04
CA ARG A 98 -13.86 14.19 6.73
C ARG A 98 -14.86 13.05 6.62
N HIS A 99 -14.57 12.04 5.80
CA HIS A 99 -15.52 10.97 5.52
C HIS A 99 -15.63 10.11 6.79
N PRO A 100 -16.72 10.22 7.59
CA PRO A 100 -16.75 9.65 8.94
C PRO A 100 -16.75 8.11 8.89
N TYR A 101 -17.39 7.54 7.88
CA TYR A 101 -17.62 6.10 7.77
C TYR A 101 -16.34 5.26 7.63
N THR A 102 -15.30 5.76 6.97
CA THR A 102 -14.14 4.91 6.65
C THR A 102 -13.18 4.75 7.81
N ARG A 103 -13.09 5.74 8.70
CA ARG A 103 -12.36 5.60 9.97
C ARG A 103 -13.01 4.54 10.85
N ASP A 104 -14.32 4.58 10.97
CA ASP A 104 -15.07 3.66 11.82
C ASP A 104 -15.04 2.23 11.27
N LEU A 105 -15.11 2.06 9.94
CA LEU A 105 -14.99 0.74 9.31
C LEU A 105 -13.61 0.10 9.54
N VAL A 106 -12.52 0.85 9.40
CA VAL A 106 -11.17 0.32 9.70
C VAL A 106 -11.03 0.05 11.21
N ALA A 107 -11.63 0.88 12.06
CA ALA A 107 -11.66 0.65 13.50
C ALA A 107 -12.47 -0.59 13.91
N ALA A 108 -13.48 -0.98 13.14
CA ALA A 108 -14.32 -2.15 13.40
C ALA A 108 -13.69 -3.50 13.00
N VAL A 109 -12.64 -3.52 12.16
CA VAL A 109 -11.99 -4.78 11.74
C VAL A 109 -11.25 -5.44 12.92
N PRO A 110 -11.58 -6.67 13.31
CA PRO A 110 -10.88 -7.38 14.40
C PRO A 110 -9.47 -7.82 13.97
N ARG A 111 -8.58 -8.07 14.94
CA ARG A 111 -7.27 -8.68 14.68
C ARG A 111 -7.43 -10.20 14.56
N LEU A 112 -6.71 -10.84 13.64
CA LEU A 112 -6.63 -12.30 13.58
C LEU A 112 -5.64 -12.82 14.65
N PRO A 113 -5.87 -14.02 15.21
CA PRO A 113 -4.93 -14.63 16.13
C PRO A 113 -3.59 -14.92 15.44
N ALA A 114 -2.49 -14.73 16.19
CA ALA A 114 -1.15 -15.01 15.70
C ALA A 114 -1.01 -16.53 15.43
N GLY A 115 -0.97 -16.91 14.16
CA GLY A 115 -0.83 -18.32 13.72
C GLY A 115 -1.64 -18.67 12.48
N GLU A 116 -2.77 -18.01 12.24
CA GLU A 116 -3.69 -18.31 11.13
C GLU A 116 -3.28 -17.61 9.81
N VAL A 117 -2.11 -16.98 9.81
CA VAL A 117 -1.65 -16.11 8.72
C VAL A 117 -0.88 -16.88 7.65
N ALA A 118 -0.34 -18.05 7.99
CA ALA A 118 0.53 -18.85 7.12
C ALA A 118 -0.21 -19.57 5.99
N ASP A 119 -1.52 -19.78 6.11
CA ASP A 119 -2.31 -20.63 5.18
C ASP A 119 -3.13 -19.85 4.14
N LEU A 120 -2.93 -18.53 3.99
CA LEU A 120 -3.49 -17.87 2.81
C LEU A 120 -2.63 -18.28 1.60
N PRO A 121 -3.19 -18.98 0.60
CA PRO A 121 -2.41 -19.35 -0.58
C PRO A 121 -1.83 -18.07 -1.17
N ALA A 122 -0.52 -18.06 -1.37
CA ALA A 122 0.14 -17.05 -2.19
C ALA A 122 -0.67 -16.98 -3.49
N THR A 123 -1.37 -15.87 -3.71
CA THR A 123 -2.24 -15.73 -4.87
C THR A 123 -1.40 -16.02 -6.09
N GLU A 124 -1.81 -17.03 -6.87
CA GLU A 124 -1.14 -17.41 -8.10
C GLU A 124 -0.81 -16.13 -8.88
N ALA A 125 0.48 -15.90 -9.07
CA ALA A 125 0.95 -14.80 -9.88
C ALA A 125 0.36 -14.99 -11.27
N LYS A 126 -0.66 -14.18 -11.62
CA LYS A 126 -1.25 -14.17 -12.95
C LYS A 126 -0.11 -14.14 -13.98
N PRO A 127 -0.02 -15.09 -14.91
CA PRO A 127 1.12 -15.19 -15.82
C PRO A 127 1.31 -13.85 -16.55
N ARG A 128 2.56 -13.38 -16.58
CA ARG A 128 2.94 -12.21 -17.37
C ARG A 128 2.58 -12.52 -18.82
N VAL A 129 1.58 -11.83 -19.36
CA VAL A 129 1.38 -11.77 -20.80
C VAL A 129 2.61 -11.05 -21.34
N SER A 130 3.49 -11.81 -22.01
CA SER A 130 4.60 -11.26 -22.79
C SER A 130 4.00 -10.35 -23.86
N ALA A 131 4.26 -9.05 -23.77
CA ALA A 131 4.08 -8.16 -24.91
C ALA A 131 5.14 -8.54 -25.95
N GLY A 132 4.73 -9.28 -26.97
CA GLY A 132 5.51 -9.49 -28.18
C GLY A 132 5.61 -8.19 -28.99
N MET A 133 6.69 -8.12 -29.78
CA MET A 133 7.16 -7.02 -30.65
C MET A 133 6.11 -6.08 -31.23
#